data_AF-B7JXV2-F1
#
_entry.id   AF-B7JXV2-F1
#
_cell.length_a   1.000
_cell.length_b   1.000
_cell.length_c   1.000
_cell.angle_alpha   90.00
_cell.angle_beta   90.00
_cell.angle_gamma   90.00
#
_symmetry.space_group_name_H-M   'P 1'
#
loop_
_entity.id
_entity.type
_entity.pdbx_description
1 polymer ?
#
loop_
_entity_poly.entity_id
_entity_poly.type
_entity_poly.pdbx_seq_one_letter_code
_entity_poly.pdbx_strand_id
1 'polypeptide(L)' 'MTLDDSESIQAYRNRVMIYANDLWREKDPQKRVTLSMYLADAATTLARLEAEEAKIGV' A
#
# COMPACT_ATOMS: atom_id res chain seq x y z
N MET A 1 -22.77 3.56 5.83
CA MET A 1 -21.78 3.61 4.74
C MET A 1 -20.79 2.51 5.05
N THR A 2 -20.96 1.34 4.45
CA THR A 2 -19.99 0.25 4.56
C THR A 2 -18.72 0.74 3.86
N LEU A 3 -17.67 1.00 4.63
CA LEU A 3 -16.34 1.25 4.08
C LEU A 3 -16.05 0.10 3.13
N ASP A 4 -15.92 0.41 1.85
CA ASP A 4 -15.55 -0.55 0.83
C ASP A 4 -14.26 -1.23 1.29
N ASP A 5 -14.23 -2.58 1.35
CA ASP A 5 -13.10 -3.35 1.88
C ASP A 5 -11.77 -2.98 1.20
N SER A 6 -11.85 -2.36 0.02
CA SER A 6 -10.77 -1.79 -0.78
C SER A 6 -9.95 -0.68 -0.10
N GLU A 7 -10.50 0.00 0.93
CA GLU A 7 -9.81 1.05 1.70
C GLU A 7 -9.38 0.59 3.10
N SER A 8 -9.54 -0.69 3.43
CA SER A 8 -9.12 -1.23 4.74
C SER A 8 -7.59 -1.25 4.92
N ILE A 9 -7.13 -1.23 6.18
CA ILE A 9 -5.70 -1.42 6.53
C ILE A 9 -5.16 -2.70 5.90
N GLN A 10 -5.92 -3.80 5.97
CA GLN A 10 -5.51 -5.08 5.38
C GLN A 10 -5.39 -5.02 3.86
N ALA A 11 -6.28 -4.30 3.16
CA ALA A 11 -6.16 -4.09 1.72
C ALA A 11 -4.86 -3.35 1.37
N TYR A 12 -4.50 -2.30 2.13
CA TYR A 12 -3.25 -1.58 1.91
C TYR A 12 -2.00 -2.39 2.28
N ARG A 13 -2.03 -3.23 3.33
CA ARG A 13 -0.97 -4.21 3.62
C ARG A 13 -0.73 -5.14 2.44
N ASN A 14 -1.81 -5.66 1.85
CA ASN A 14 -1.72 -6.53 0.67
C ASN A 14 -1.16 -5.79 -0.55
N ARG A 15 -1.61 -4.55 -0.82
CA ARG A 15 -1.10 -3.74 -1.94
C ARG A 15 0.40 -3.47 -1.82
N VAL A 16 0.87 -3.07 -0.63
CA VAL A 16 2.30 -2.85 -0.37
C VAL A 16 3.11 -4.12 -0.66
N MET A 17 2.64 -5.28 -0.16
CA MET A 17 3.29 -6.56 -0.40
C MET A 17 3.37 -6.91 -1.90
N ILE A 18 2.26 -6.75 -2.62
CA ILE A 18 2.17 -7.06 -4.06
C ILE A 18 3.10 -6.14 -4.85
N TYR A 19 2.98 -4.82 -4.69
CA TYR A 19 3.79 -3.87 -5.45
C TYR A 19 5.28 -3.98 -5.14
N ALA A 20 5.67 -4.26 -3.89
CA ALA A 20 7.07 -4.50 -3.55
C ALA A 20 7.62 -5.76 -4.23
N ASN A 21 6.86 -6.86 -4.25
CA ASN A 21 7.27 -8.10 -4.90
C ASN A 21 7.32 -7.96 -6.43
N ASP A 22 6.36 -7.26 -7.03
CA ASP A 22 6.34 -6.98 -8.47
C ASP A 22 7.51 -6.08 -8.87
N LEU A 23 7.78 -5.01 -8.11
CA LEU A 23 8.92 -4.12 -8.33
C LEU A 23 10.25 -4.87 -8.27
N TRP A 24 10.40 -5.78 -7.30
CA TRP A 24 11.61 -6.59 -7.13
C TRP A 24 11.88 -7.50 -8.35
N ARG A 25 10.83 -8.04 -8.96
CA ARG A 25 10.93 -8.98 -10.08
C ARG A 25 11.05 -8.28 -11.43
N GLU A 26 10.49 -7.09 -11.58
CA GLU A 26 10.38 -6.37 -12.85
C GLU A 26 11.74 -5.92 -13.43
N LYS A 27 11.93 -6.16 -14.73
CA LYS A 27 13.17 -5.85 -15.48
C LYS A 27 13.02 -4.62 -16.38
N ASP A 28 11.80 -4.28 -16.77
CA ASP A 28 11.52 -3.08 -17.56
C ASP A 28 11.62 -1.81 -16.68
N PRO A 29 12.51 -0.86 -17.01
CA PRO A 29 12.67 0.37 -16.24
C PRO A 29 11.43 1.25 -16.21
N GLN A 30 10.62 1.29 -17.28
CA GLN A 30 9.41 2.10 -17.31
C GLN A 30 8.36 1.54 -16.35
N LYS A 31 8.18 0.21 -16.36
CA LYS A 31 7.27 -0.45 -15.41
C LYS A 31 7.74 -0.32 -13.97
N ARG A 32 9.05 -0.37 -13.71
CA ARG A 32 9.60 -0.14 -12.36
C ARG A 32 9.26 1.26 -11.83
N VAL A 33 9.27 2.29 -12.68
CA VAL A 33 8.85 3.65 -12.26
C VAL A 33 7.39 3.62 -11.79
N THR A 34 6.49 3.04 -12.59
CA THR A 34 5.08 2.93 -12.23
C THR A 34 4.86 2.13 -10.94
N LEU A 35 5.48 0.96 -10.81
CA LEU A 35 5.39 0.14 -9.60
C LEU A 35 5.94 0.85 -8.37
N SER A 36 7.02 1.63 -8.52
CA SER A 36 7.59 2.42 -7.42
C SER A 36 6.63 3.52 -6.95
N MET A 37 5.96 4.21 -7.87
CA MET A 37 4.95 5.21 -7.53
C MET A 37 3.77 4.59 -6.78
N TYR A 38 3.23 3.47 -7.30
CA TYR A 38 2.12 2.78 -6.63
C TYR A 38 2.50 2.22 -5.26
N LEU A 39 3.72 1.70 -5.12
CA LEU A 39 4.23 1.27 -3.83
C LEU A 39 4.33 2.43 -2.84
N ALA A 40 4.84 3.59 -3.26
CA ALA A 40 4.97 4.76 -2.41
C ALA A 40 3.61 5.29 -1.93
N ASP A 41 2.64 5.39 -2.83
CA ASP A 41 1.27 5.83 -2.51
C ASP A 41 0.57 4.87 -1.55
N ALA A 42 0.67 3.55 -1.81
CA ALA A 42 0.10 2.53 -0.96
C ALA A 42 0.75 2.50 0.43
N ALA A 43 2.08 2.62 0.50
CA ALA A 43 2.81 2.62 1.76
C ALA A 43 2.51 3.88 2.60
N THR A 44 2.42 5.04 1.97
CA THR A 44 2.06 6.30 2.65
C THR A 44 0.64 6.22 3.22
N THR A 45 -0.30 5.69 2.44
CA THR A 45 -1.68 5.52 2.90
C THR A 45 -1.77 4.50 4.04
N LEU A 46 -1.07 3.37 3.92
CA LEU A 46 -1.00 2.37 4.99
C LEU A 46 -0.45 2.98 6.29
N ALA A 47 0.66 3.71 6.20
CA ALA A 47 1.28 4.35 7.37
C ALA A 47 0.31 5.32 8.07
N ARG A 48 -0.47 6.09 7.31
CA ARG A 48 -1.51 6.96 7.88
C ARG A 48 -2.58 6.16 8.63
N LEU A 49 -3.12 5.11 8.01
CA LEU A 49 -4.19 4.30 8.59
C LEU A 49 -3.72 3.55 9.85
N GLU A 50 -2.51 2.97 9.83
CA GLU A 50 -1.91 2.30 10.99
C GLU A 50 -1.67 3.29 12.14
N ALA A 51 -1.26 4.53 11.83
CA ALA A 51 -1.10 5.58 12.83
C ALA A 51 -2.44 6.05 13.43
N GLU A 52 -3.52 6.05 12.64
CA GLU A 52 -4.88 6.32 13.12
C GLU A 52 -5.39 5.18 14.01
N GLU A 53 -5.21 3.91 13.60
CA GLU A 53 -5.56 2.74 14.40
C GLU A 53 -4.79 2.72 15.74
N ALA A 54 -3.49 3.01 15.71
CA ALA A 54 -2.66 3.09 16.91
C ALA A 54 -3.10 4.18 17.90
N LYS A 55 -3.72 5.28 17.42
CA LYS A 55 -4.28 6.33 18.28
C LYS A 55 -5.62 5.94 18.90
N ILE A 56 -6.38 5.07 18.25
CA ILE A 56 -7.69 4.58 18.74
C ILE A 56 -7.49 3.47 19.78
N GLY A 57 -6.38 2.72 19.70
CA GLY A 57 -6.03 1.64 20.63
C GLY A 57 -5.45 2.07 21.99
N VAL A 58 -5.51 3.36 22.34
CA VAL A 58 -5.05 3.93 23.64
C VAL A 58 -6.25 4.38 24.46
#